data_AF-A0A382T7U5-F1
#
_entry.id   AF-A0A382T7U5-F1
#
_cell.length_a   1.000
_cell.length_b   1.000
_cell.length_c   1.000
_cell.angle_alpha   90.00
_cell.angle_beta   90.00
_cell.angle_gamma   90.00
#
_symmetry.space_group_name_H-M   'P 1'
#
loop_
_entity.id
_entity.type
_entity.pdbx_description
1 polymer ?
#
loop_
_entity_poly.entity_id
_entity_poly.type
_entity_poly.pdbx_seq_one_letter_code
_entity_poly.pdbx_strand_id
1 'polypeptide(L)'
;MMNPSQASDTMEMTTSRRQFLRSSSALLIGAAASTTQVARAQQYTANPIEENYWTLVRSKFAFSEALVPMNAANLCPSFREVAETVQTLTYDIDRDCSFNNRAKFGDLLESSRNLIAEQLNVSAEEIALVRNTSEANNIINNGIQLNEGDE
;
A
#
# COMPACT_ATOMS: atom_id res chain seq x y z
N MET A 1 -62.70 5.57 36.74
CA MET A 1 -61.52 5.05 37.46
C MET A 1 -60.33 5.30 36.56
N MET A 2 -59.61 6.42 36.75
CA MET A 2 -58.42 6.59 37.60
C MET A 2 -57.13 6.04 36.95
N ASN A 3 -56.32 7.01 36.48
CA ASN A 3 -54.88 7.03 36.16
C ASN A 3 -54.03 6.70 37.43
N PRO A 4 -52.68 6.82 37.50
CA PRO A 4 -51.55 6.85 36.53
C PRO A 4 -50.34 5.96 36.98
N SER A 5 -49.22 5.93 36.23
CA SER A 5 -47.81 5.92 36.72
C SER A 5 -46.87 5.68 35.53
N GLN A 6 -46.19 6.67 34.94
CA GLN A 6 -44.91 7.28 35.34
C GLN A 6 -43.70 6.34 35.49
N ALA A 7 -42.57 6.85 34.97
CA ALA A 7 -41.18 6.38 34.99
C ALA A 7 -40.81 5.40 33.86
N SER A 8 -39.81 5.64 33.02
CA SER A 8 -38.58 6.42 33.24
C SER A 8 -37.99 6.88 31.90
N ASP A 9 -37.92 8.20 31.70
CA ASP A 9 -36.98 8.79 30.73
C ASP A 9 -35.57 8.41 31.19
N THR A 10 -34.90 7.59 30.39
CA THR A 10 -33.47 7.35 30.55
C THR A 10 -32.76 8.61 30.11
N MET A 11 -32.38 9.43 31.09
CA MET A 11 -31.54 10.60 30.91
C MET A 11 -30.20 10.14 30.34
N GLU A 12 -30.02 10.28 29.02
CA GLU A 12 -28.76 10.00 28.34
C GLU A 12 -27.69 10.97 28.89
N MET A 13 -26.77 10.44 29.69
CA MET A 13 -25.63 11.17 30.21
C MET A 13 -24.64 11.42 29.06
N THR A 14 -24.88 12.47 28.26
CA THR A 14 -23.94 12.90 27.23
C THR A 14 -22.71 13.50 27.91
N THR A 15 -21.71 12.65 28.18
CA THR A 15 -20.42 13.10 28.70
C THR A 15 -19.73 13.92 27.62
N SER A 16 -19.71 15.24 27.80
CA SER A 16 -19.12 16.17 26.84
C SER A 16 -17.60 15.99 26.77
N ARG A 17 -17.05 15.84 25.55
CA ARG A 17 -15.60 15.80 25.27
C ARG A 17 -14.83 16.95 25.93
N ARG A 18 -15.50 18.09 26.15
CA ARG A 18 -14.94 19.27 26.81
C ARG A 18 -14.73 19.07 28.33
N GLN A 19 -15.54 18.23 28.96
CA GLN A 19 -15.45 17.92 30.39
C GLN A 19 -14.33 16.91 30.68
N PHE A 20 -14.08 15.99 29.75
CA PHE A 20 -12.94 15.06 29.77
C PHE A 20 -11.57 15.78 29.65
N LEU A 21 -11.48 16.83 28.84
CA LEU A 21 -10.25 17.62 28.73
C LEU A 21 -9.97 18.47 29.98
N ARG A 22 -11.02 18.90 30.70
CA ARG A 22 -10.86 19.68 31.94
C ARG A 22 -10.39 18.83 33.13
N SER A 23 -10.77 17.56 33.19
CA SER A 23 -10.25 16.62 34.21
C SER A 23 -8.80 16.18 33.96
N SER A 24 -8.19 16.57 32.83
CA SER A 24 -6.81 16.19 32.48
C SER A 24 -5.72 17.07 33.11
N SER A 25 -6.10 18.08 33.91
CA SER A 25 -5.17 19.00 34.58
C SER A 25 -4.27 18.34 35.65
N ALA A 26 -4.53 17.09 36.03
CA ALA A 26 -3.78 16.35 37.05
C ALA A 26 -2.68 15.42 36.51
N LEU A 27 -2.41 15.40 35.19
CA LEU A 27 -1.44 14.48 34.58
C LEU A 27 -0.02 15.07 34.38
N LEU A 28 0.23 16.31 34.81
CA LEU A 28 1.50 16.99 34.52
C LEU A 28 2.71 16.51 35.35
N ILE A 29 2.52 15.66 36.37
CA ILE A 29 3.64 15.11 37.16
C ILE A 29 4.15 13.77 36.58
N GLY A 30 3.41 13.12 35.68
CA GLY A 30 3.83 11.87 35.01
C GLY A 30 4.63 12.06 33.73
N ALA A 31 4.66 13.27 33.16
CA ALA A 31 5.20 13.51 31.82
C ALA A 31 6.71 13.25 31.69
N ALA A 32 7.49 13.44 32.76
CA ALA A 32 8.94 13.22 32.71
C ALA A 32 9.31 11.74 32.49
N ALA A 33 8.59 10.79 33.10
CA ALA A 33 8.84 9.36 32.93
C ALA A 33 8.28 8.80 31.60
N SER A 34 7.25 9.44 31.06
CA SER A 34 6.68 9.08 29.74
C SER A 34 7.58 9.52 28.59
N THR A 35 8.34 10.61 28.72
CA THR A 35 9.28 11.05 27.66
C THR A 35 10.37 10.02 27.39
N THR A 36 10.87 9.34 28.42
CA THR A 36 11.94 8.34 28.26
C THR A 36 11.44 7.07 27.58
N GLN A 37 10.20 6.64 27.85
CA GLN A 37 9.62 5.45 27.22
C GLN A 37 9.18 5.72 25.78
N VAL A 38 8.68 6.92 25.47
CA VAL A 38 8.38 7.36 24.10
C VAL A 38 9.68 7.53 23.30
N ALA A 39 10.71 8.16 23.89
CA ALA A 39 12.03 8.28 23.28
C ALA A 39 12.70 6.90 23.05
N ARG A 40 12.48 5.93 23.93
CA ARG A 40 12.96 4.54 23.78
C ARG A 40 12.15 3.74 22.77
N ALA A 41 10.84 3.98 22.64
CA ALA A 41 10.02 3.42 21.57
C ALA A 41 10.38 4.01 20.19
N GLN A 42 10.95 5.22 20.16
CA GLN A 42 11.57 5.83 18.97
C GLN A 42 13.05 5.48 18.79
N GLN A 43 13.68 4.81 19.75
CA GLN A 43 15.00 4.20 19.57
C GLN A 43 14.83 2.90 18.79
N TYR A 44 14.52 3.03 17.51
CA TYR A 44 14.84 2.02 16.53
C TYR A 44 16.37 2.00 16.43
N THR A 45 17.04 1.08 17.12
CA THR A 45 18.44 0.80 16.83
C THR A 45 18.46 0.04 15.52
N ALA A 46 18.49 0.77 14.40
CA ALA A 46 18.71 0.17 13.10
C ALA A 46 19.95 -0.72 13.20
N ASN A 47 19.80 -2.00 12.87
CA ASN A 47 20.95 -2.87 12.74
C ASN A 47 21.86 -2.20 11.67
N PRO A 48 23.18 -2.02 11.88
CA PRO A 48 24.02 -1.38 10.87
C PRO A 48 23.95 -2.04 9.49
N ILE A 49 23.59 -3.33 9.46
CA ILE A 49 23.28 -4.09 8.24
C ILE A 49 22.01 -3.55 7.54
N GLU A 50 20.98 -3.17 8.30
CA GLU A 50 19.72 -2.61 7.81
C GLU A 50 19.90 -1.17 7.28
N GLU A 51 20.69 -0.32 7.93
CA GLU A 51 20.90 1.07 7.48
C GLU A 51 21.62 1.14 6.12
N ASN A 52 22.65 0.30 5.95
CA ASN A 52 23.36 0.17 4.67
C ASN A 52 22.45 -0.40 3.58
N TYR A 53 21.54 -1.32 3.95
CA TYR A 53 20.56 -1.88 3.02
C TYR A 53 19.57 -0.82 2.53
N TRP A 54 18.98 -0.02 3.41
CA TRP A 54 18.02 1.00 2.99
C TRP A 54 18.66 2.14 2.21
N THR A 55 19.91 2.49 2.53
CA THR A 55 20.70 3.42 1.70
C THR A 55 20.90 2.88 0.29
N LEU A 56 21.20 1.57 0.16
CA LEU A 56 21.28 0.91 -1.14
C LEU A 56 19.93 0.94 -1.88
N VAL A 57 18.83 0.60 -1.22
CA VAL A 57 17.49 0.64 -1.83
C VAL A 57 17.13 2.07 -2.29
N ARG A 58 17.37 3.08 -1.44
CA ARG A 58 17.15 4.50 -1.80
C ARG A 58 17.95 4.89 -3.04
N SER A 59 19.19 4.39 -3.16
CA SER A 59 20.07 4.65 -4.31
C SER A 59 19.56 4.06 -5.63
N LYS A 60 18.55 3.17 -5.62
CA LYS A 60 17.94 2.61 -6.83
C LYS A 60 16.90 3.52 -7.48
N PHE A 61 16.40 4.53 -6.77
CA PHE A 61 15.44 5.50 -7.33
C PHE A 61 16.16 6.72 -7.93
N ALA A 62 15.49 7.39 -8.87
CA ALA A 62 16.04 8.54 -9.60
C ALA A 62 15.57 9.91 -9.08
N PHE A 63 14.63 9.97 -8.14
CA PHE A 63 14.14 11.26 -7.63
C PHE A 63 15.19 11.97 -6.77
N SER A 64 15.18 13.31 -6.82
CA SER A 64 16.07 14.20 -6.07
C SER A 64 15.74 14.19 -4.58
N GLU A 65 16.76 14.33 -3.72
CA GLU A 65 16.56 14.51 -2.27
C GLU A 65 15.86 15.84 -1.92
N ALA A 66 15.79 16.79 -2.84
CA ALA A 66 14.99 18.00 -2.66
C ALA A 66 13.47 17.75 -2.79
N LEU A 67 13.06 16.63 -3.40
CA LEU A 67 11.67 16.29 -3.71
C LEU A 67 11.41 14.80 -3.50
N VAL A 68 11.48 14.37 -2.24
CA VAL A 68 11.24 12.97 -1.85
C VAL A 68 9.72 12.67 -1.88
N PRO A 69 9.27 11.68 -2.67
CA PRO A 69 7.87 11.28 -2.69
C PRO A 69 7.44 10.67 -1.35
N MET A 70 6.44 11.29 -0.71
CA MET A 70 5.88 10.81 0.56
C MET A 70 4.59 9.98 0.38
N ASN A 71 4.05 9.91 -0.84
CA ASN A 71 2.85 9.13 -1.17
C ASN A 71 3.13 8.08 -2.27
N ALA A 72 3.99 7.11 -1.95
CA ALA A 72 4.34 6.03 -2.86
C ALA A 72 3.20 5.01 -3.09
N ALA A 73 2.19 5.00 -2.22
CA ALA A 73 1.02 4.11 -2.38
C ALA A 73 0.10 4.54 -3.54
N ASN A 74 0.01 5.84 -3.83
CA ASN A 74 -0.71 6.33 -5.00
C ASN A 74 0.09 6.12 -6.29
N LEU A 75 1.35 6.54 -6.31
CA LEU A 75 2.27 6.32 -7.41
C LEU A 75 3.70 6.29 -6.89
N CYS A 76 4.32 5.12 -6.94
CA CYS A 76 5.73 4.96 -6.62
C CYS A 76 6.56 5.17 -7.89
N PRO A 77 7.62 6.01 -7.88
CA PRO A 77 8.60 6.00 -8.94
C PRO A 77 9.18 4.60 -9.10
N SER A 78 9.39 4.13 -10.33
CA SER A 78 10.07 2.86 -10.55
C SER A 78 11.53 2.94 -10.13
N PHE A 79 12.13 1.80 -9.79
CA PHE A 79 13.59 1.70 -9.77
C PHE A 79 14.18 2.08 -11.13
N ARG A 80 15.36 2.68 -11.13
CA ARG A 80 16.01 3.18 -12.34
C ARG A 80 16.20 2.08 -13.38
N GLU A 81 16.66 0.91 -12.96
CA GLU A 81 16.88 -0.24 -13.83
C GLU A 81 15.60 -0.69 -14.55
N VAL A 82 14.44 -0.58 -13.89
CA VAL A 82 13.13 -0.88 -14.50
C VAL A 82 12.80 0.16 -15.56
N ALA A 83 12.94 1.45 -15.24
CA ALA A 83 12.67 2.53 -16.19
C ALA A 83 13.59 2.47 -17.43
N GLU A 84 14.88 2.21 -17.23
CA GLU A 84 15.88 2.04 -18.30
C GLU A 84 15.57 0.82 -19.17
N THR A 85 15.14 -0.29 -18.57
CA THR A 85 14.75 -1.50 -19.30
C THR A 85 13.52 -1.25 -20.17
N VAL A 86 12.49 -0.59 -19.62
CA VAL A 86 11.30 -0.21 -20.38
C VAL A 86 11.68 0.69 -21.56
N GLN A 87 12.48 1.74 -21.33
CA GLN A 87 12.94 2.64 -22.40
C GLN A 87 13.70 1.90 -23.49
N THR A 88 14.59 0.98 -23.10
CA THR A 88 15.38 0.18 -24.04
C THR A 88 14.49 -0.71 -24.91
N LEU A 89 13.53 -1.40 -24.29
CA LEU A 89 12.60 -2.29 -24.99
C LEU A 89 11.63 -1.51 -25.90
N THR A 90 11.19 -0.32 -25.48
CA THR A 90 10.39 0.58 -26.34
C THR A 90 11.18 1.01 -27.56
N TYR A 91 12.40 1.53 -27.37
CA TYR A 91 13.25 1.96 -28.48
C TYR A 91 13.56 0.81 -29.45
N ASP A 92 13.75 -0.41 -28.93
CA ASP A 92 14.01 -1.57 -29.75
C ASP A 92 12.81 -1.93 -30.66
N ILE A 93 11.57 -1.84 -30.16
CA ILE A 93 10.37 -2.00 -30.98
C ILE A 93 10.26 -0.90 -32.04
N ASP A 94 10.54 0.35 -31.67
CA ASP A 94 10.49 1.49 -32.60
C ASP A 94 11.51 1.35 -33.74
N ARG A 95 12.66 0.74 -33.46
CA ARG A 95 13.70 0.47 -34.45
C ARG A 95 13.34 -0.71 -35.38
N ASP A 96 12.70 -1.75 -34.85
CA ASP A 96 12.26 -2.92 -35.62
C ASP A 96 10.89 -3.44 -35.12
N CYS A 97 9.83 -3.11 -35.86
CA CYS A 97 8.46 -3.51 -35.53
C CYS A 97 8.08 -4.91 -36.06
N SER A 98 9.04 -5.64 -36.66
CA SER A 98 8.78 -6.95 -37.27
C SER A 98 8.25 -7.97 -36.26
N PHE A 99 7.52 -8.97 -36.78
CA PHE A 99 7.04 -10.08 -35.96
C PHE A 99 8.19 -10.85 -35.31
N ASN A 100 9.30 -11.02 -36.03
CA ASN A 100 10.47 -11.73 -35.50
C ASN A 100 11.09 -11.01 -34.30
N ASN A 101 11.23 -9.67 -34.38
CA ASN A 101 11.75 -8.91 -33.25
C ASN A 101 10.81 -8.96 -32.04
N ARG A 102 9.50 -8.87 -32.28
CA ARG A 102 8.49 -8.89 -31.21
C ARG A 102 8.26 -10.27 -30.59
N ALA A 103 8.67 -11.36 -31.25
CA ALA A 103 8.48 -12.71 -30.73
C ALA A 103 9.11 -12.93 -29.34
N LYS A 104 10.24 -12.27 -29.05
CA LYS A 104 10.92 -12.35 -27.74
C LYS A 104 10.07 -11.90 -26.55
N PHE A 105 9.06 -11.06 -26.77
CA PHE A 105 8.19 -10.61 -25.67
C PHE A 105 7.29 -11.74 -25.14
N GLY A 106 7.07 -12.81 -25.91
CA GLY A 106 6.41 -14.01 -25.41
C GLY A 106 7.24 -14.70 -24.32
N ASP A 107 8.53 -14.92 -24.56
CA ASP A 107 9.42 -15.54 -23.57
C ASP A 107 9.60 -14.64 -22.34
N LEU A 108 9.69 -13.32 -22.54
CA LEU A 108 9.75 -12.34 -21.44
C LEU A 108 8.48 -12.32 -20.60
N LEU A 109 7.31 -12.47 -21.23
CA LEU A 109 6.02 -12.56 -20.54
C LEU A 109 5.99 -13.78 -19.61
N GLU A 110 6.30 -14.97 -20.12
CA GLU A 110 6.27 -16.20 -19.32
C GLU A 110 7.33 -16.21 -18.22
N SER A 111 8.52 -15.67 -18.51
CA SER A 111 9.56 -15.48 -17.49
C SER A 111 9.08 -14.56 -16.36
N SER A 112 8.36 -13.48 -16.70
CA SER A 112 7.82 -12.54 -15.71
C SER A 112 6.70 -13.18 -14.87
N ARG A 113 5.81 -13.96 -15.51
CA ARG A 113 4.79 -14.77 -14.82
C ARG A 113 5.41 -15.72 -13.80
N ASN A 114 6.46 -16.45 -14.18
CA ASN A 114 7.15 -17.40 -13.30
C ASN A 114 7.77 -16.71 -12.07
N LEU A 115 8.45 -15.57 -12.25
CA LEU A 115 9.05 -14.83 -11.13
C LEU A 115 8.00 -14.33 -10.13
N ILE A 116 6.86 -13.84 -10.63
CA ILE A 116 5.75 -13.40 -9.78
C ILE A 116 5.11 -14.58 -9.06
N ALA A 117 4.91 -15.70 -9.75
CA ALA A 117 4.35 -16.91 -9.17
C ALA A 117 5.23 -17.47 -8.05
N GLU A 118 6.56 -17.48 -8.23
CA GLU A 118 7.52 -17.86 -7.20
C GLU A 118 7.42 -16.93 -5.98
N GLN A 119 7.38 -15.62 -6.19
CA GLN A 119 7.25 -14.64 -5.11
C GLN A 119 5.95 -14.81 -4.31
N LEU A 120 4.86 -15.21 -4.97
CA LEU A 120 3.55 -15.42 -4.35
C LEU A 120 3.32 -16.86 -3.87
N ASN A 121 4.26 -17.78 -4.16
CA ASN A 121 4.15 -19.21 -3.90
C ASN A 121 2.86 -19.84 -4.48
N VAL A 122 2.62 -19.58 -5.76
CA VAL A 122 1.49 -20.10 -6.56
C VAL A 122 1.98 -20.67 -7.90
N SER A 123 1.10 -21.29 -8.67
CA SER A 123 1.42 -21.70 -10.04
C SER A 123 1.45 -20.48 -10.97
N ALA A 124 2.34 -20.50 -11.98
CA ALA A 124 2.31 -19.49 -13.03
C ALA A 124 0.96 -19.47 -13.75
N GLU A 125 0.30 -20.61 -13.91
CA GLU A 125 -1.04 -20.72 -14.51
C GLU A 125 -2.12 -19.91 -13.78
N GLU A 126 -1.89 -19.53 -12.53
CA GLU A 126 -2.80 -18.71 -11.73
C GLU A 126 -2.55 -17.20 -11.89
N ILE A 127 -1.52 -16.80 -12.65
CA ILE A 127 -1.10 -15.40 -12.81
C ILE A 127 -1.50 -14.83 -14.16
N ALA A 128 -2.39 -13.83 -14.16
CA ALA A 128 -2.66 -12.98 -15.32
C ALA A 128 -1.94 -11.63 -15.17
N LEU A 129 -1.25 -11.18 -16.24
CA LEU A 129 -0.62 -9.86 -16.29
C LEU A 129 -1.48 -8.90 -17.10
N VAL A 130 -1.95 -7.84 -16.45
CA VAL A 130 -2.79 -6.78 -17.02
C VAL A 130 -2.16 -5.42 -16.77
N ARG A 131 -2.68 -4.35 -17.38
CA ARG A 131 -2.04 -3.02 -17.34
C ARG A 131 -2.11 -2.36 -15.97
N ASN A 132 -3.19 -2.60 -15.20
CA ASN A 132 -3.40 -2.01 -13.87
C ASN A 132 -4.58 -2.67 -13.12
N THR A 133 -4.77 -2.27 -11.86
CA THR A 133 -5.82 -2.78 -10.97
C THR A 133 -7.25 -2.47 -11.46
N SER A 134 -7.49 -1.30 -12.05
CA SER A 134 -8.84 -0.95 -12.55
C SER A 134 -9.24 -1.82 -13.73
N GLU A 135 -8.30 -2.12 -14.63
CA GLU A 135 -8.51 -3.09 -15.70
C GLU A 135 -8.78 -4.49 -15.15
N ALA A 136 -7.98 -4.95 -14.17
CA ALA A 136 -8.19 -6.25 -13.53
C ALA A 136 -9.62 -6.37 -12.97
N ASN A 137 -10.05 -5.38 -12.18
CA ASN A 137 -11.40 -5.37 -11.61
C ASN A 137 -12.49 -5.34 -12.69
N ASN A 138 -12.26 -4.59 -13.78
CA ASN A 138 -13.22 -4.53 -14.89
C ASN A 138 -13.36 -5.90 -15.58
N ILE A 139 -12.24 -6.59 -15.84
CA ILE A 139 -12.24 -7.93 -16.44
C ILE A 139 -13.03 -8.91 -15.57
N ILE A 140 -12.83 -8.89 -14.25
CA ILE A 140 -13.52 -9.81 -13.34
C ILE A 140 -15.01 -9.48 -13.24
N ASN A 141 -15.36 -8.22 -12.96
CA ASN A 141 -16.75 -7.81 -12.77
C ASN A 141 -17.62 -8.04 -14.02
N ASN A 142 -17.06 -7.88 -15.21
CA ASN A 142 -17.78 -8.08 -16.47
C ASN A 142 -17.56 -9.48 -17.08
N GLY A 143 -16.63 -10.27 -16.55
CA GLY A 143 -16.27 -11.58 -17.07
C GLY A 143 -16.88 -12.76 -16.31
N ILE A 144 -17.30 -12.55 -15.06
CA ILE A 144 -18.02 -13.57 -14.29
C ILE A 144 -19.47 -13.65 -14.78
N GLN A 145 -19.92 -14.85 -15.10
CA GLN A 145 -21.33 -15.11 -15.37
C GLN A 145 -22.07 -15.28 -14.03
N LEU A 146 -22.95 -14.32 -13.72
CA LEU A 146 -23.83 -14.35 -12.56
C LEU A 146 -25.20 -14.92 -12.95
N ASN A 147 -25.82 -15.66 -12.03
CA ASN A 147 -27.19 -16.13 -12.14
C ASN A 147 -28.14 -15.21 -11.39
N GLU A 148 -29.44 -15.41 -11.58
CA GLU A 148 -30.47 -14.71 -10.81
C GLU A 148 -30.31 -15.01 -9.31
N GLY A 149 -30.16 -13.95 -8.50
CA GLY A 149 -29.98 -14.05 -7.05
C GLY A 149 -28.53 -14.12 -6.57
N ASP A 150 -27.54 -14.10 -7.47
CA ASP A 150 -26.14 -13.95 -7.08
C ASP A 150 -25.83 -12.46 -6.76
N GLU A 151 -25.42 -12.18 -5.52
CA GLU A 151 -24.97 -10.86 -5.00
C GLU A 151 -23.63 -10.96 -4.26
#